data_AF-A0A1G4J1S4-F1
#
_entry.id   AF-A0A1G4J1S4-F1
#
_cell.length_a   1.000
_cell.length_b   1.000
_cell.length_c   1.000
_cell.angle_alpha   90.00
_cell.angle_beta   90.00
_cell.angle_gamma   90.00
#
_symmetry.space_group_name_H-M   'P 1'
#
loop_
_entity.id
_entity.type
_entity.pdbx_description
1 polymer ?
#
loop_
_entity_poly.entity_id
_entity_poly.type
_entity_poly.pdbx_seq_one_letter_code
_entity_poly.pdbx_strand_id
1 'polypeptide(L)'
;MTSNLLTGDLVLCKVGSFAPWPAVVFPQRFLRKDVYRRRRADCVAVCFFNDETYFWDKPSRLKPLSKEHIDEFLRNADSRYSEDPVLVRAYEEARDFTSLHEFLLQRLREEKRMLDMEENGGKDHKIEAGQDPFEGKTPSAKTSREGIDGKGDKAGSAGRSGKSKASRSSSSSRSVSSSSRPQPAVSSPPSSTAPSRKLARLDHGKRIEISMLLRRKLQTNLVQRNAPPGVDEIKESHKLLSKISENMASNPQFFDLEALRVSKLHKLLKVIVSDDNLKEFHGQCSDVLEAWKDAIAQLRKEKVRAQES
;
A
#
# COMPACT_ATOMS: atom_id res chain seq x y z
N MET A 1 -24.55 3.02 13.42
CA MET A 1 -24.39 1.59 13.71
C MET A 1 -22.94 1.27 13.45
N THR A 2 -22.16 0.93 14.47
CA THR A 2 -20.79 0.44 14.29
C THR A 2 -20.89 -0.95 13.68
N SER A 3 -20.51 -1.08 12.41
CA SER A 3 -20.42 -2.38 11.77
C SER A 3 -19.40 -3.21 12.54
N ASN A 4 -19.86 -4.24 13.25
CA ASN A 4 -18.98 -5.20 13.91
C ASN A 4 -18.35 -6.05 12.81
N LEU A 5 -17.22 -5.59 12.28
CA LEU A 5 -16.45 -6.32 11.28
C LEU A 5 -15.60 -7.38 11.97
N LEU A 6 -15.68 -8.59 11.45
CA LEU A 6 -14.92 -9.74 11.94
C LEU A 6 -13.86 -10.15 10.93
N THR A 7 -12.88 -10.91 11.40
CA THR A 7 -11.87 -11.47 10.51
C THR A 7 -12.52 -12.36 9.45
N GLY A 8 -12.15 -12.18 8.18
CA GLY A 8 -12.73 -12.91 7.05
C GLY A 8 -13.87 -12.19 6.35
N ASP A 9 -14.39 -11.08 6.92
CA ASP A 9 -15.40 -10.28 6.25
C ASP A 9 -14.83 -9.62 4.99
N LEU A 10 -15.61 -9.69 3.90
CA LEU A 10 -15.35 -8.94 2.68
C LEU A 10 -15.80 -7.50 2.86
N VAL A 11 -14.90 -6.57 2.52
CA VAL A 11 -15.14 -5.13 2.65
C VAL A 11 -14.61 -4.36 1.45
N LEU A 12 -15.23 -3.23 1.16
CA LEU A 12 -14.68 -2.18 0.32
C LEU A 12 -13.95 -1.16 1.19
N CYS A 13 -12.69 -0.93 0.85
CA CYS A 13 -11.85 0.06 1.50
C CYS A 13 -11.44 1.15 0.49
N LYS A 14 -11.65 2.42 0.87
CA LYS A 14 -11.29 3.60 0.07
C LYS A 14 -10.01 4.23 0.63
N VAL A 15 -8.93 4.18 -0.16
CA VAL A 15 -7.64 4.77 0.19
C VAL A 15 -7.39 6.00 -0.68
N GLY A 16 -7.29 7.19 -0.08
CA GLY A 16 -6.97 8.42 -0.81
C GLY A 16 -7.89 8.68 -2.01
N SER A 17 -7.28 8.92 -3.17
CA SER A 17 -7.96 9.13 -4.45
C SER A 17 -8.35 7.83 -5.18
N PHE A 18 -7.75 6.68 -4.84
CA PHE A 18 -7.99 5.39 -5.50
C PHE A 18 -9.42 4.93 -5.36
N ALA A 19 -10.00 4.25 -6.37
CA ALA A 19 -11.35 3.69 -6.29
C ALA A 19 -11.54 2.79 -5.04
N PRO A 20 -12.77 2.66 -4.51
CA PRO A 20 -13.05 1.68 -3.45
C PRO A 20 -12.61 0.27 -3.89
N TRP A 21 -11.69 -0.32 -3.13
CA TRP A 21 -11.02 -1.57 -3.50
C TRP A 21 -11.52 -2.72 -2.62
N PRO A 22 -11.78 -3.91 -3.19
CA PRO A 22 -12.20 -5.08 -2.43
C PRO A 22 -11.04 -5.60 -1.55
N ALA A 23 -11.36 -5.93 -0.31
CA ALA A 23 -10.41 -6.42 0.68
C ALA A 23 -11.05 -7.39 1.66
N VAL A 24 -10.23 -8.18 2.34
CA VAL A 24 -10.63 -9.06 3.44
C VAL A 24 -10.13 -8.47 4.76
N VAL A 25 -10.98 -8.46 5.79
CA VAL A 25 -10.53 -8.15 7.16
C VAL A 25 -9.55 -9.22 7.62
N PHE A 26 -8.31 -8.80 7.87
CA PHE A 26 -7.17 -9.69 8.01
C PHE A 26 -6.79 -9.92 9.49
N PRO A 27 -6.51 -11.16 9.91
CA PRO A 27 -6.16 -11.47 11.29
C PRO A 27 -4.80 -10.87 11.69
N GLN A 28 -4.76 -10.13 12.80
CA GLN A 28 -3.55 -9.40 13.20
C GLN A 28 -2.35 -10.32 13.48
N ARG A 29 -2.59 -11.54 13.99
CA ARG A 29 -1.54 -12.53 14.29
C ARG A 29 -0.74 -13.00 13.06
N PHE A 30 -1.30 -12.86 11.87
CA PHE A 30 -0.62 -13.23 10.61
C PHE A 30 -0.08 -12.02 9.84
N LEU A 31 -0.24 -10.79 10.38
CA LEU A 31 0.33 -9.60 9.76
C LEU A 31 1.86 -9.63 9.81
N ARG A 32 2.47 -9.04 8.78
CA ARG A 32 3.92 -8.81 8.79
C ARG A 32 4.31 -7.94 9.99
N LYS A 33 5.51 -8.18 10.54
CA LYS A 33 6.00 -7.46 11.75
C LYS A 33 6.03 -5.95 11.56
N ASP A 34 6.39 -5.47 10.37
CA ASP A 34 6.41 -4.05 10.01
C ASP A 34 5.00 -3.44 9.90
N VAL A 35 4.03 -4.19 9.38
CA VAL A 35 2.62 -3.79 9.31
C VAL A 35 2.00 -3.75 10.71
N TYR A 36 2.25 -4.77 11.53
CA TYR A 36 1.74 -4.86 12.89
C TYR A 36 2.27 -3.72 13.78
N ARG A 37 3.55 -3.35 13.64
CA ARG A 37 4.15 -2.20 14.35
C ARG A 37 3.44 -0.88 14.08
N ARG A 38 2.74 -0.74 12.94
CA ARG A 38 1.98 0.46 12.56
C ARG A 38 0.51 0.41 12.96
N ARG A 39 0.11 -0.55 13.82
CA ARG A 39 -1.25 -0.67 14.34
C ARG A 39 -1.73 0.65 14.91
N ARG A 40 -2.99 0.98 14.61
CA ARG A 40 -3.69 2.12 15.18
C ARG A 40 -4.79 1.62 16.11
N ALA A 41 -4.94 2.27 17.27
CA ALA A 41 -6.07 2.01 18.16
C ALA A 41 -7.38 2.22 17.38
N ASP A 42 -8.35 1.32 17.57
CA ASP A 42 -9.66 1.33 16.91
C ASP A 42 -9.66 1.12 15.38
N CYS A 43 -8.55 0.65 14.82
CA CYS A 43 -8.48 0.26 13.41
C CYS A 43 -8.37 -1.27 13.26
N VAL A 44 -8.99 -1.79 12.22
CA VAL A 44 -8.81 -3.17 11.76
C VAL A 44 -7.84 -3.20 10.58
N ALA A 45 -7.09 -4.29 10.45
CA ALA A 45 -6.26 -4.51 9.28
C ALA A 45 -7.09 -5.15 8.17
N VAL A 46 -6.91 -4.68 6.95
CA VAL A 46 -7.47 -5.27 5.74
C VAL A 46 -6.36 -5.64 4.77
N CYS A 47 -6.56 -6.71 4.02
CA CYS A 47 -5.67 -7.15 2.94
C CYS A 47 -6.44 -7.07 1.63
N PHE A 48 -5.90 -6.34 0.66
CA PHE A 48 -6.56 -6.13 -0.62
C PHE A 48 -6.46 -7.38 -1.51
N PHE A 49 -7.44 -7.57 -2.40
CA PHE A 49 -7.32 -8.53 -3.49
C PHE A 49 -6.43 -7.97 -4.61
N ASN A 50 -5.69 -8.84 -5.28
CA ASN A 50 -4.74 -8.50 -6.36
C ASN A 50 -3.68 -7.45 -5.97
N ASP A 51 -3.45 -7.22 -4.67
CA ASP A 51 -2.37 -6.39 -4.13
C ASP A 51 -1.82 -6.98 -2.82
N GLU A 52 -0.51 -6.94 -2.62
CA GLU A 52 0.15 -7.50 -1.42
C GLU A 52 0.10 -6.54 -0.22
N THR A 53 -0.67 -5.46 -0.32
CA THR A 53 -0.66 -4.39 0.65
C THR A 53 -1.67 -4.64 1.78
N TYR A 54 -1.25 -4.27 2.99
CA TYR A 54 -2.10 -4.23 4.16
C TYR A 54 -2.42 -2.79 4.50
N PHE A 55 -3.65 -2.54 4.92
CA PHE A 55 -4.07 -1.21 5.33
C PHE A 55 -4.82 -1.27 6.66
N TRP A 56 -4.58 -0.28 7.50
CA TRP A 56 -5.30 -0.12 8.76
C TRP A 56 -6.39 0.91 8.56
N ASP A 57 -7.65 0.60 8.82
CA ASP A 57 -8.70 1.61 8.80
C ASP A 57 -9.74 1.39 9.90
N LYS A 58 -10.49 2.45 10.20
CA LYS A 58 -11.59 2.39 11.15
C LYS A 58 -12.72 1.55 10.56
N PRO A 59 -13.37 0.66 11.33
CA PRO A 59 -14.53 -0.11 10.86
C PRO A 59 -15.63 0.75 10.24
N SER A 60 -15.81 1.99 10.73
CA SER A 60 -16.80 2.94 10.18
C SER A 60 -16.51 3.42 8.76
N ARG A 61 -15.27 3.26 8.26
CA ARG A 61 -14.85 3.65 6.90
C ARG A 61 -14.83 2.48 5.92
N LEU A 62 -15.00 1.27 6.44
CA LEU A 62 -15.08 0.04 5.66
C LEU A 62 -16.54 -0.28 5.37
N LYS A 63 -16.86 -0.53 4.10
CA LYS A 63 -18.22 -0.92 3.69
C LYS A 63 -18.28 -2.43 3.52
N PRO A 64 -19.23 -3.14 4.12
CA PRO A 64 -19.42 -4.57 3.82
C PRO A 64 -19.61 -4.79 2.32
N LEU A 65 -18.91 -5.78 1.77
CA LEU A 65 -18.96 -6.14 0.37
C LEU A 65 -19.66 -7.48 0.24
N SER A 66 -20.88 -7.48 -0.32
CA SER A 66 -21.64 -8.69 -0.58
C SER A 66 -21.35 -9.22 -1.99
N LYS A 67 -21.68 -10.49 -2.25
CA LYS A 67 -21.47 -11.10 -3.56
C LYS A 67 -22.28 -10.41 -4.65
N GLU A 68 -23.48 -9.92 -4.32
CA GLU A 68 -24.32 -9.18 -5.25
C GLU A 68 -23.67 -7.87 -5.71
N HIS A 69 -23.00 -7.15 -4.80
CA HIS A 69 -22.23 -5.95 -5.15
C HIS A 69 -21.02 -6.27 -6.05
N ILE A 70 -20.37 -7.41 -5.83
CA ILE A 70 -19.25 -7.86 -6.67
C ILE A 70 -19.74 -8.19 -8.08
N ASP A 71 -20.82 -8.96 -8.20
CA ASP A 71 -21.39 -9.34 -9.49
C ASP A 71 -21.98 -8.14 -10.24
N GLU A 72 -22.55 -7.17 -9.53
CA GLU A 72 -22.95 -5.89 -10.12
C GLU A 72 -21.74 -5.12 -10.66
N PHE A 73 -20.64 -5.02 -9.89
CA PHE A 73 -19.42 -4.35 -10.35
C PHE A 73 -18.86 -5.03 -11.60
N LEU A 74 -18.70 -6.36 -11.60
CA LEU A 74 -18.12 -7.10 -12.71
C LEU A 74 -18.98 -7.00 -13.98
N ARG A 75 -20.31 -7.13 -13.86
CA ARG A 75 -21.22 -6.90 -15.00
C ARG A 75 -21.11 -5.49 -15.56
N ASN A 76 -20.97 -4.50 -14.69
CA ASN A 76 -20.80 -3.11 -15.10
C ASN A 76 -19.43 -2.89 -15.76
N ALA A 77 -18.36 -3.51 -15.27
CA ALA A 77 -17.03 -3.45 -15.84
C ALA A 77 -16.95 -4.09 -17.23
N ASP A 78 -17.62 -5.23 -17.44
CA ASP A 78 -17.72 -5.86 -18.77
C ASP A 78 -18.48 -4.97 -19.77
N SER A 79 -19.48 -4.24 -19.28
CA SER A 79 -20.26 -3.31 -20.10
C SER A 79 -19.54 -1.98 -20.40
N ARG A 80 -18.66 -1.55 -19.50
CA ARG A 80 -17.88 -0.31 -19.57
C ARG A 80 -16.41 -0.68 -19.72
N TYR A 81 -15.94 -0.74 -20.95
CA TYR A 81 -14.55 -0.99 -21.37
C TYR A 81 -13.49 -0.01 -20.79
N SER A 82 -13.81 0.77 -19.75
CA SER A 82 -12.99 1.81 -19.12
C SER A 82 -12.54 1.50 -17.69
N GLU A 83 -13.03 0.41 -17.07
CA GLU A 83 -12.61 0.08 -15.71
C GLU A 83 -11.17 -0.44 -15.68
N ASP A 84 -10.45 -0.10 -14.62
CA ASP A 84 -9.06 -0.51 -14.44
C ASP A 84 -8.96 -2.06 -14.42
N PRO A 85 -8.21 -2.68 -15.35
CA PRO A 85 -8.05 -4.13 -15.40
C PRO A 85 -7.53 -4.74 -14.09
N VAL A 86 -6.75 -3.98 -13.31
CA VAL A 86 -6.23 -4.42 -12.00
C VAL A 86 -7.35 -4.46 -10.96
N LEU A 87 -8.24 -3.48 -10.99
CA LEU A 87 -9.42 -3.43 -10.14
C LEU A 87 -10.40 -4.54 -10.49
N VAL A 88 -10.67 -4.75 -11.79
CA VAL A 88 -11.53 -5.85 -12.26
C VAL A 88 -11.04 -7.19 -11.73
N ARG A 89 -9.74 -7.50 -11.87
CA ARG A 89 -9.13 -8.72 -11.31
C ARG A 89 -9.26 -8.81 -9.79
N ALA A 90 -9.16 -7.70 -9.07
CA ALA A 90 -9.37 -7.70 -7.63
C ALA A 90 -10.82 -8.08 -7.26
N TYR A 91 -11.81 -7.66 -8.05
CA TYR A 91 -13.20 -8.08 -7.86
C TYR A 91 -13.44 -9.53 -8.30
N GLU A 92 -12.74 -10.03 -9.32
CA GLU A 92 -12.77 -11.45 -9.71
C GLU A 92 -12.24 -12.33 -8.58
N GLU A 93 -11.07 -12.02 -8.01
CA GLU A 93 -10.53 -12.73 -6.84
C GLU A 93 -11.44 -12.63 -5.62
N ALA A 94 -12.08 -11.48 -5.40
CA ALA A 94 -13.05 -11.31 -4.33
C ALA A 94 -14.33 -12.14 -4.54
N ARG A 95 -14.76 -12.34 -5.78
CA ARG A 95 -15.90 -13.21 -6.13
C ARG A 95 -15.60 -14.67 -5.80
N ASP A 96 -14.37 -15.08 -6.12
CA ASP A 96 -13.89 -16.45 -5.94
C ASP A 96 -13.43 -16.72 -4.49
N PHE A 97 -13.50 -15.72 -3.60
CA PHE A 97 -13.23 -15.88 -2.18
C PHE A 97 -14.27 -16.79 -1.52
N THR A 98 -13.82 -17.95 -1.07
CA THR A 98 -14.63 -18.96 -0.38
C THR A 98 -14.29 -19.07 1.11
N SER A 99 -13.01 -18.99 1.45
CA SER A 99 -12.49 -19.31 2.78
C SER A 99 -11.33 -18.40 3.18
N LEU A 100 -11.43 -17.81 4.38
CA LEU A 100 -10.35 -17.05 4.99
C LEU A 100 -9.07 -17.90 5.15
N HIS A 101 -9.20 -19.18 5.48
CA HIS A 101 -8.04 -20.05 5.69
C HIS A 101 -7.25 -20.27 4.40
N GLU A 102 -7.94 -20.53 3.29
CA GLU A 102 -7.31 -20.71 1.98
C GLU A 102 -6.64 -19.41 1.51
N PHE A 103 -7.32 -18.28 1.71
CA PHE A 103 -6.76 -16.96 1.43
C PHE A 103 -5.48 -16.69 2.24
N LEU A 104 -5.46 -17.05 3.53
CA LEU A 104 -4.27 -16.89 4.38
C LEU A 104 -3.12 -17.78 3.94
N LEU A 105 -3.38 -19.04 3.57
CA LEU A 105 -2.35 -19.95 3.05
C LEU A 105 -1.76 -19.40 1.76
N GLN A 106 -2.60 -18.94 0.83
CA GLN A 106 -2.15 -18.36 -0.42
C GLN A 106 -1.31 -17.10 -0.19
N ARG A 107 -1.77 -16.19 0.68
CA ARG A 107 -1.02 -14.98 1.04
C ARG A 107 0.30 -15.27 1.73
N LEU A 108 0.33 -16.14 2.73
CA LEU A 108 1.59 -16.47 3.42
C LEU A 108 2.58 -17.20 2.51
N ARG A 109 2.08 -18.00 1.55
CA ARG A 109 2.91 -18.62 0.51
C ARG A 109 3.56 -17.60 -0.40
N GLU A 110 2.77 -16.65 -0.94
CA GLU A 110 3.26 -15.57 -1.80
C GLU A 110 4.33 -14.74 -1.09
N GLU A 111 4.14 -14.48 0.21
CA GLU A 111 5.06 -13.69 1.03
C GLU A 111 6.26 -14.47 1.57
N LYS A 112 6.36 -15.78 1.28
CA LYS A 112 7.38 -16.69 1.82
C LYS A 112 7.40 -16.72 3.37
N ARG A 113 6.22 -16.58 3.99
CA ARG A 113 6.01 -16.59 5.45
C ARG A 113 5.20 -17.80 5.92
N MET A 114 5.34 -18.95 5.26
CA MET A 114 4.65 -20.19 5.67
C MET A 114 4.98 -20.61 7.10
N LEU A 115 6.18 -20.30 7.61
CA LEU A 115 6.56 -20.53 9.01
C LEU A 115 5.63 -19.81 10.00
N ASP A 116 5.08 -18.64 9.63
CA ASP A 116 4.14 -17.92 10.48
C ASP A 116 2.81 -18.68 10.60
N MET A 117 2.44 -19.52 9.62
CA MET A 117 1.29 -20.43 9.70
C MET A 117 1.55 -21.53 10.73
N GLU A 118 2.75 -22.11 10.72
CA GLU A 118 3.14 -23.17 11.66
C GLU A 118 3.28 -22.64 13.09
N GLU A 119 3.86 -21.45 13.25
CA GLU A 119 4.10 -20.82 14.56
C GLU A 119 2.80 -20.29 15.19
N ASN A 120 1.89 -19.72 14.40
CA ASN A 120 0.69 -19.05 14.91
C ASN A 120 -0.62 -19.83 14.68
N GLY A 121 -0.60 -20.88 13.85
CA GLY A 121 -1.76 -21.72 13.57
C GLY A 121 -1.95 -22.86 14.57
N GLY A 122 -0.92 -23.30 15.29
CA GLY A 122 -1.00 -24.54 16.07
C GLY A 122 -1.16 -25.77 15.16
N LYS A 123 -0.93 -26.97 15.69
CA LYS A 123 -0.79 -28.20 14.90
C LYS A 123 -2.04 -28.63 14.11
N ASP A 124 -3.20 -27.97 14.26
CA ASP A 124 -4.44 -28.44 13.63
C ASP A 124 -5.56 -27.37 13.50
N HIS A 125 -5.26 -26.11 13.12
CA HIS A 125 -6.32 -25.08 13.05
C HIS A 125 -6.62 -24.59 11.63
N LYS A 126 -7.78 -25.01 11.14
CA LYS A 126 -8.60 -24.27 10.19
C LYS A 126 -8.93 -22.92 10.82
N ILE A 127 -8.46 -21.82 10.21
CA ILE A 127 -8.71 -20.47 10.71
C ILE A 127 -10.13 -20.08 10.32
N GLU A 128 -11.05 -20.12 11.28
CA GLU A 128 -12.43 -19.75 11.06
C GLU A 128 -12.60 -18.22 10.98
N ALA A 129 -13.43 -17.78 10.05
CA ALA A 129 -13.89 -16.40 10.00
C ALA A 129 -14.72 -16.10 11.25
N GLY A 130 -14.61 -14.90 11.81
CA GLY A 130 -15.37 -14.50 13.01
C GLY A 130 -14.56 -14.21 14.27
N GLN A 131 -13.27 -14.57 14.32
CA GLN A 131 -12.40 -14.23 15.46
C GLN A 131 -12.08 -12.73 15.49
N ASP A 132 -11.95 -12.16 16.70
CA ASP A 132 -11.61 -10.75 16.92
C ASP A 132 -10.26 -10.42 16.26
N PRO A 133 -10.19 -9.43 15.34
CA PRO A 133 -8.92 -8.97 14.80
C PRO A 133 -7.88 -8.62 15.89
N PHE A 134 -8.30 -8.23 17.10
CA PHE A 134 -7.45 -7.72 18.19
C PHE A 134 -6.77 -8.78 19.06
N GLU A 135 -7.03 -10.08 18.89
CA GLU A 135 -6.30 -11.13 19.61
C GLU A 135 -4.87 -11.28 19.05
N GLY A 136 -3.98 -10.38 19.49
CA GLY A 136 -2.55 -10.60 19.46
C GLY A 136 -2.18 -11.78 20.39
N LYS A 137 -1.12 -12.51 20.03
CA LYS A 137 -0.58 -13.67 20.78
C LYS A 137 -0.88 -13.56 22.27
N THR A 138 -1.63 -14.53 22.82
CA THR A 138 -1.59 -14.77 24.26
C THR A 138 -0.11 -14.97 24.63
N PRO A 139 0.38 -14.37 25.73
CA PRO A 139 1.75 -14.57 26.16
C PRO A 139 1.86 -15.99 26.76
N SER A 140 1.86 -17.02 25.91
CA SER A 140 2.06 -18.39 26.34
C SER A 140 3.56 -18.64 26.59
N ALA A 141 3.86 -18.80 27.87
CA ALA A 141 5.02 -19.50 28.43
C ALA A 141 6.40 -19.01 27.98
N LYS A 142 6.90 -17.98 28.66
CA LYS A 142 8.31 -18.01 29.09
C LYS A 142 8.51 -19.33 29.85
N THR A 143 9.27 -20.24 29.26
CA THR A 143 9.77 -21.43 29.95
C THR A 143 10.49 -20.98 31.20
N SER A 144 9.83 -21.22 32.34
CA SER A 144 10.37 -21.15 33.67
C SER A 144 11.59 -22.08 33.76
N ARG A 145 12.76 -21.50 33.99
CA ARG A 145 13.81 -22.17 34.76
C ARG A 145 13.98 -21.40 36.06
N GLU A 146 13.45 -21.99 37.12
CA GLU A 146 13.87 -21.80 38.52
C GLU A 146 15.39 -22.04 38.63
N GLY A 147 16.19 -21.49 39.55
CA GLY A 147 16.00 -20.50 40.64
C GLY A 147 17.18 -19.50 40.61
N ILE A 148 17.48 -18.64 41.58
CA ILE A 148 17.40 -18.70 43.05
C ILE A 148 17.45 -17.24 43.60
N ASP A 149 16.65 -16.99 44.64
CA ASP A 149 16.68 -15.97 45.71
C ASP A 149 17.04 -14.49 45.48
N GLY A 150 16.22 -13.60 46.07
CA GLY A 150 16.62 -12.21 46.33
C GLY A 150 15.54 -11.15 46.62
N LYS A 151 14.66 -11.41 47.59
CA LYS A 151 14.08 -10.47 48.60
C LYS A 151 13.99 -8.94 48.31
N GLY A 152 12.78 -8.38 48.43
CA GLY A 152 12.53 -6.97 48.81
C GLY A 152 11.45 -6.26 47.97
N ASP A 153 10.18 -6.33 48.33
CA ASP A 153 9.41 -5.41 49.20
C ASP A 153 8.81 -4.15 48.53
N LYS A 154 7.51 -3.97 48.81
CA LYS A 154 6.64 -2.76 48.73
C LYS A 154 6.07 -2.37 47.35
N ALA A 155 4.75 -2.55 47.17
CA ALA A 155 3.64 -1.60 47.48
C ALA A 155 3.63 -0.42 46.50
N GLY A 156 2.55 0.00 45.85
CA GLY A 156 1.12 -0.25 45.87
C GLY A 156 0.44 0.82 45.00
N SER A 157 -0.90 0.87 44.99
CA SER A 157 -1.77 1.92 44.42
C SER A 157 -1.96 1.89 42.88
N ALA A 158 -3.10 1.46 42.34
CA ALA A 158 -4.47 2.01 42.41
C ALA A 158 -4.70 3.28 41.57
N GLY A 159 -5.80 3.26 40.80
CA GLY A 159 -6.50 4.44 40.28
C GLY A 159 -6.69 4.45 38.77
N ARG A 160 -7.84 4.02 38.24
CA ARG A 160 -9.06 4.83 37.98
C ARG A 160 -8.91 5.74 36.75
N SER A 161 -9.59 5.40 35.65
CA SER A 161 -10.93 5.92 35.23
C SER A 161 -10.93 7.44 35.01
N GLY A 162 -11.40 8.03 33.92
CA GLY A 162 -12.21 7.60 32.79
C GLY A 162 -12.72 8.86 32.06
N LYS A 163 -13.86 8.70 31.38
CA LYS A 163 -14.77 9.72 30.81
C LYS A 163 -14.44 10.36 29.44
N SER A 164 -15.05 9.76 28.41
CA SER A 164 -16.23 10.25 27.67
C SER A 164 -16.41 11.75 27.37
N LYS A 165 -16.65 12.06 26.09
CA LYS A 165 -17.87 12.71 25.53
C LYS A 165 -17.66 12.89 24.02
N ALA A 166 -18.49 12.33 23.14
CA ALA A 166 -19.77 12.91 22.65
C ALA A 166 -19.57 14.36 22.20
N SER A 167 -19.94 14.83 21.01
CA SER A 167 -20.91 14.43 20.00
C SER A 167 -20.84 15.55 18.93
N ARG A 168 -21.22 15.29 17.68
CA ARG A 168 -22.22 16.10 16.96
C ARG A 168 -22.31 15.70 15.49
N SER A 169 -23.49 15.17 15.20
CA SER A 169 -24.17 15.05 13.94
C SER A 169 -24.25 16.36 13.15
N SER A 170 -24.15 16.27 11.83
CA SER A 170 -25.00 17.04 10.92
C SER A 170 -25.16 16.28 9.61
N SER A 171 -26.39 15.83 9.41
CA SER A 171 -27.00 15.33 8.20
C SER A 171 -27.14 16.40 7.12
N SER A 172 -26.91 16.07 5.85
CA SER A 172 -27.65 16.66 4.75
C SER A 172 -27.62 15.75 3.51
N SER A 173 -28.79 15.16 3.27
CA SER A 173 -29.29 14.45 2.10
C SER A 173 -29.30 15.29 0.82
N ARG A 174 -29.24 14.60 -0.35
CA ARG A 174 -30.06 14.73 -1.59
C ARG A 174 -29.23 14.30 -2.82
N SER A 175 -29.51 13.18 -3.51
CA SER A 175 -30.56 12.93 -4.54
C SER A 175 -30.38 13.87 -5.75
N VAL A 176 -30.35 13.50 -7.04
CA VAL A 176 -30.93 12.41 -7.85
C VAL A 176 -30.50 12.61 -9.33
N SER A 177 -30.50 11.51 -10.12
CA SER A 177 -30.95 11.38 -11.56
C SER A 177 -30.30 12.26 -12.67
N SER A 178 -30.12 11.89 -13.95
CA SER A 178 -30.62 10.79 -14.79
C SER A 178 -29.96 10.82 -16.20
N SER A 179 -29.94 9.64 -16.86
CA SER A 179 -30.25 9.37 -18.30
C SER A 179 -29.47 10.05 -19.44
N SER A 180 -28.81 9.27 -20.33
CA SER A 180 -29.34 8.85 -21.65
C SER A 180 -28.28 8.22 -22.59
N ARG A 181 -28.60 7.01 -23.10
CA ARG A 181 -28.04 6.20 -24.23
C ARG A 181 -28.61 6.73 -25.60
N PRO A 182 -28.25 6.35 -26.87
CA PRO A 182 -27.72 5.08 -27.48
C PRO A 182 -26.58 5.17 -28.55
N GLN A 183 -25.65 4.18 -28.68
CA GLN A 183 -25.51 3.04 -29.67
C GLN A 183 -25.28 3.39 -31.17
N PRO A 184 -24.80 2.50 -32.11
CA PRO A 184 -24.21 1.12 -32.04
C PRO A 184 -22.99 0.78 -32.97
N ALA A 185 -22.49 -0.49 -32.84
CA ALA A 185 -21.83 -1.40 -33.82
C ALA A 185 -20.36 -1.11 -34.25
N VAL A 186 -19.41 -2.07 -34.43
CA VAL A 186 -19.40 -3.30 -35.27
C VAL A 186 -18.26 -4.30 -34.84
N SER A 187 -18.52 -5.61 -35.01
CA SER A 187 -17.71 -6.89 -35.01
C SER A 187 -16.20 -6.88 -35.38
N SER A 188 -15.28 -7.85 -35.13
CA SER A 188 -15.19 -9.26 -34.65
C SER A 188 -13.68 -9.69 -34.49
N PRO A 189 -13.32 -10.89 -33.95
CA PRO A 189 -11.98 -11.33 -33.45
C PRO A 189 -11.28 -12.37 -34.39
N PRO A 190 -10.32 -13.27 -34.03
CA PRO A 190 -9.39 -13.45 -32.88
C PRO A 190 -7.91 -13.78 -33.27
N SER A 191 -6.95 -13.80 -32.33
CA SER A 191 -5.97 -14.91 -32.26
C SER A 191 -5.26 -15.02 -30.90
N SER A 192 -5.31 -16.23 -30.37
CA SER A 192 -4.82 -16.68 -29.08
C SER A 192 -3.33 -17.05 -29.14
N THR A 193 -2.51 -16.45 -28.28
CA THR A 193 -1.25 -17.07 -27.83
C THR A 193 -1.12 -16.90 -26.31
N ALA A 194 -0.78 -18.00 -25.65
CA ALA A 194 -0.74 -18.18 -24.20
C ALA A 194 0.06 -17.10 -23.44
N PRO A 195 -0.33 -16.71 -22.21
CA PRO A 195 0.43 -15.73 -21.46
C PRO A 195 1.62 -16.41 -20.78
N SER A 196 2.81 -16.14 -21.32
CA SER A 196 4.04 -16.19 -20.54
C SER A 196 3.89 -15.29 -19.30
N ARG A 197 4.39 -15.78 -18.15
CA ARG A 197 4.35 -15.09 -16.86
C ARG A 197 5.10 -13.75 -16.96
N LYS A 198 4.40 -12.69 -17.38
CA LYS A 198 4.91 -11.32 -17.30
C LYS A 198 4.90 -10.93 -15.83
N LEU A 199 6.09 -10.68 -15.27
CA LEU A 199 6.27 -9.86 -14.07
C LEU A 199 5.26 -8.71 -14.15
N ALA A 200 4.34 -8.65 -13.19
CA ALA A 200 3.28 -7.66 -13.18
C ALA A 200 3.91 -6.28 -13.35
N ARG A 201 3.66 -5.62 -14.50
CA ARG A 201 4.14 -4.26 -14.78
C ARG A 201 3.73 -3.40 -13.60
N LEU A 202 4.71 -2.82 -12.91
CA LEU A 202 4.45 -1.96 -11.78
C LEU A 202 3.53 -0.82 -12.25
N ASP A 203 2.36 -0.70 -11.62
CA ASP A 203 1.34 0.28 -12.02
C ASP A 203 1.93 1.71 -12.07
N HIS A 204 1.48 2.52 -13.02
CA HIS A 204 1.96 3.88 -13.24
C HIS A 204 1.82 4.74 -11.97
N GLY A 205 0.72 4.60 -11.23
CA GLY A 205 0.53 5.26 -9.94
C GLY A 205 1.59 4.86 -8.91
N LYS A 206 1.90 3.56 -8.80
CA LYS A 206 2.95 3.03 -7.93
C LYS A 206 4.34 3.57 -8.33
N ARG A 207 4.63 3.76 -9.63
CA ARG A 207 5.90 4.36 -10.09
C ARG A 207 6.06 5.82 -9.66
N ILE A 208 4.97 6.60 -9.72
CA ILE A 208 4.95 7.99 -9.23
C ILE A 208 5.19 8.03 -7.71
N GLU A 209 4.53 7.15 -6.94
CA GLU A 209 4.70 7.09 -5.49
C GLU A 209 6.13 6.71 -5.10
N ILE A 210 6.71 5.70 -5.74
CA ILE A 210 8.10 5.31 -5.50
C ILE A 210 9.05 6.46 -5.85
N SER A 211 8.81 7.17 -6.96
CA SER A 211 9.60 8.36 -7.33
C SER A 211 9.52 9.46 -6.27
N MET A 212 8.34 9.67 -5.68
CA MET A 212 8.15 10.60 -4.57
C MET A 212 8.88 10.15 -3.29
N LEU A 213 8.86 8.86 -2.98
CA LEU A 213 9.56 8.30 -1.82
C LEU A 213 11.08 8.42 -1.96
N LEU A 214 11.62 8.09 -3.15
CA LEU A 214 13.04 8.26 -3.47
C LEU A 214 13.48 9.71 -3.29
N ARG A 215 12.69 10.66 -3.80
CA ARG A 215 12.95 12.09 -3.58
C ARG A 215 12.98 12.45 -2.10
N ARG A 216 11.96 12.08 -1.33
CA ARG A 216 11.87 12.46 0.09
C ARG A 216 13.06 11.91 0.88
N LYS A 217 13.41 10.64 0.66
CA LYS A 217 14.55 10.02 1.34
C LYS A 217 15.87 10.69 0.99
N LEU A 218 16.16 10.90 -0.30
CA LEU A 218 17.39 11.58 -0.71
C LEU A 218 17.46 13.01 -0.16
N GLN A 219 16.33 13.72 -0.13
CA GLN A 219 16.28 15.07 0.42
C GLN A 219 16.55 15.07 1.94
N THR A 220 15.92 14.16 2.70
CA THR A 220 16.13 14.05 4.15
C THR A 220 17.56 13.61 4.48
N ASN A 221 18.12 12.68 3.71
CA ASN A 221 19.43 12.11 3.99
C ASN A 221 20.57 13.07 3.60
N LEU A 222 20.45 13.78 2.47
CA LEU A 222 21.57 14.56 1.90
C LEU A 222 21.41 16.07 2.03
N VAL A 223 20.17 16.59 1.97
CA VAL A 223 19.92 18.04 1.90
C VAL A 223 19.31 18.52 3.22
N GLN A 224 20.13 18.46 4.27
CA GLN A 224 19.78 18.86 5.63
C GLN A 224 20.20 20.31 5.89
N ARG A 225 19.39 21.07 6.65
CA ARG A 225 19.66 22.50 6.91
C ARG A 225 20.74 22.77 7.95
N ASN A 226 20.87 21.89 8.94
CA ASN A 226 21.60 22.18 10.19
C ASN A 226 22.56 21.07 10.62
N ALA A 227 22.68 19.99 9.86
CA ALA A 227 23.54 18.86 10.18
C ALA A 227 24.10 18.25 8.89
N PRO A 228 25.36 17.81 8.87
CA PRO A 228 25.89 16.99 7.78
C PRO A 228 25.25 15.59 7.81
N PRO A 229 25.13 14.92 6.65
CA PRO A 229 24.60 13.56 6.58
C PRO A 229 25.35 12.58 7.47
N GLY A 230 24.63 11.74 8.21
CA GLY A 230 25.22 10.64 8.96
C GLY A 230 25.81 9.56 8.06
N VAL A 231 26.75 8.76 8.57
CA VAL A 231 27.41 7.68 7.81
C VAL A 231 26.40 6.66 7.25
N ASP A 232 25.35 6.35 8.02
CA ASP A 232 24.27 5.46 7.57
C ASP A 232 23.39 6.11 6.48
N GLU A 233 23.18 7.42 6.56
CA GLU A 233 22.39 8.20 5.59
C GLU A 233 23.11 8.31 4.24
N ILE A 234 24.43 8.47 4.26
CA ILE A 234 25.31 8.44 3.08
C ILE A 234 25.22 7.05 2.42
N LYS A 235 25.38 5.98 3.21
CA LYS A 235 25.30 4.59 2.72
C LYS A 235 23.92 4.25 2.15
N GLU A 236 22.84 4.71 2.78
CA GLU A 236 21.49 4.55 2.23
C GLU A 236 21.33 5.34 0.94
N SER A 237 21.85 6.56 0.86
CA SER A 237 21.74 7.42 -0.33
C SER A 237 22.42 6.80 -1.55
N HIS A 238 23.60 6.20 -1.39
CA HIS A 238 24.22 5.41 -2.47
C HIS A 238 23.32 4.27 -2.96
N LYS A 239 22.71 3.51 -2.04
CA LYS A 239 21.78 2.43 -2.42
C LYS A 239 20.56 2.96 -3.17
N LEU A 240 20.05 4.12 -2.78
CA LEU A 240 18.90 4.75 -3.45
C LEU A 240 19.27 5.22 -4.86
N LEU A 241 20.45 5.83 -5.03
CA LEU A 241 20.96 6.24 -6.34
C LEU A 241 21.25 5.04 -7.26
N SER A 242 21.88 3.98 -6.74
CA SER A 242 22.07 2.73 -7.50
C SER A 242 20.73 2.15 -7.99
N LYS A 243 19.71 2.13 -7.13
CA LYS A 243 18.37 1.68 -7.52
C LYS A 243 17.73 2.56 -8.60
N ILE A 244 17.97 3.87 -8.55
CA ILE A 244 17.50 4.78 -9.61
C ILE A 244 18.18 4.40 -10.93
N SER A 245 19.50 4.27 -10.93
CA SER A 245 20.28 3.91 -12.12
C SER A 245 19.89 2.55 -12.70
N GLU A 246 19.69 1.53 -11.86
CA GLU A 246 19.25 0.19 -12.28
C GLU A 246 17.88 0.21 -12.97
N ASN A 247 16.97 1.09 -12.55
CA ASN A 247 15.61 1.17 -13.08
C ASN A 247 15.46 2.18 -14.23
N MET A 248 16.55 2.81 -14.69
CA MET A 248 16.50 3.75 -15.81
C MET A 248 16.26 3.06 -17.16
N ALA A 249 16.75 1.83 -17.33
CA ALA A 249 16.61 1.05 -18.56
C ALA A 249 15.36 0.14 -18.58
N SER A 250 14.48 0.22 -17.58
CA SER A 250 13.26 -0.60 -17.53
C SER A 250 12.30 -0.25 -18.67
N ASN A 251 11.61 -1.25 -19.22
CA ASN A 251 10.56 -1.07 -20.23
C ASN A 251 9.22 -1.64 -19.72
N PRO A 252 8.18 -0.82 -19.46
CA PRO A 252 8.10 0.63 -19.67
C PRO A 252 9.04 1.43 -18.75
N GLN A 253 9.42 2.64 -19.20
CA GLN A 253 10.32 3.52 -18.45
C GLN A 253 9.80 3.76 -17.04
N PHE A 254 10.62 3.45 -16.04
CA PHE A 254 10.19 3.55 -14.64
C PHE A 254 9.92 5.00 -14.26
N PHE A 255 10.85 5.89 -14.63
CA PHE A 255 10.79 7.33 -14.43
C PHE A 255 10.31 8.03 -15.69
N ASP A 256 9.01 7.89 -15.97
CA ASP A 256 8.37 8.59 -17.09
C ASP A 256 8.18 10.09 -16.81
N LEU A 257 7.72 10.83 -17.83
CA LEU A 257 7.53 12.29 -17.77
C LEU A 257 6.65 12.71 -16.60
N GLU A 258 5.55 12.00 -16.35
CA GLU A 258 4.62 12.33 -15.26
C GLU A 258 5.26 12.05 -13.89
N ALA A 259 5.94 10.91 -13.73
CA ALA A 259 6.68 10.62 -12.51
C ALA A 259 7.74 11.69 -12.21
N LEU A 260 8.47 12.18 -13.22
CA LEU A 260 9.43 13.28 -13.05
C LEU A 260 8.76 14.64 -12.82
N ARG A 261 7.59 14.90 -13.42
CA ARG A 261 6.79 16.12 -13.23
C ARG A 261 6.30 16.25 -11.79
N VAL A 262 5.66 15.19 -11.28
CA VAL A 262 5.10 15.14 -9.93
C VAL A 262 6.20 15.06 -8.88
N SER A 263 7.15 14.13 -9.06
CA SER A 263 8.22 13.96 -8.08
C SER A 263 9.13 15.17 -8.04
N LYS A 264 9.46 15.79 -9.17
CA LYS A 264 10.55 16.78 -9.27
C LYS A 264 11.89 16.22 -8.80
N LEU A 265 12.08 14.90 -8.86
CA LEU A 265 13.32 14.22 -8.46
C LEU A 265 14.53 14.79 -9.22
N HIS A 266 14.39 15.06 -10.51
CA HIS A 266 15.41 15.73 -11.33
C HIS A 266 15.87 17.10 -10.80
N LYS A 267 15.02 17.83 -10.06
CA LYS A 267 15.43 19.09 -9.42
C LYS A 267 16.28 18.85 -8.19
N LEU A 268 15.92 17.85 -7.38
CA LEU A 268 16.70 17.47 -6.22
C LEU A 268 18.11 17.02 -6.63
N LEU A 269 18.21 16.17 -7.65
CA LEU A 269 19.52 15.74 -8.15
C LEU A 269 20.39 16.92 -8.62
N LYS A 270 19.79 17.94 -9.24
CA LYS A 270 20.52 19.18 -9.59
C LYS A 270 21.02 19.94 -8.36
N VAL A 271 20.25 19.97 -7.28
CA VAL A 271 20.70 20.59 -6.02
C VAL A 271 21.88 19.81 -5.45
N ILE A 272 21.81 18.48 -5.43
CA ILE A 272 22.90 17.62 -4.94
C ILE A 272 24.19 17.84 -5.75
N VAL A 273 24.10 17.92 -7.08
CA VAL A 273 25.25 18.22 -7.96
C VAL A 273 25.79 19.64 -7.76
N SER A 274 24.95 20.58 -7.34
CA SER A 274 25.38 21.98 -7.11
C SER A 274 25.97 22.20 -5.71
N ASP A 275 25.84 21.24 -4.79
CA ASP A 275 26.34 21.34 -3.43
C ASP A 275 27.74 20.73 -3.34
N ASP A 276 28.73 21.57 -3.01
CA ASP A 276 30.13 21.16 -2.87
C ASP A 276 30.36 20.14 -1.74
N ASN A 277 29.48 20.08 -0.74
CA ASN A 277 29.59 19.13 0.36
C ASN A 277 29.16 17.71 -0.05
N LEU A 278 28.48 17.57 -1.20
CA LEU A 278 27.93 16.31 -1.69
C LEU A 278 28.68 15.79 -2.92
N LYS A 279 29.95 16.19 -3.10
CA LYS A 279 30.81 15.82 -4.25
C LYS A 279 30.86 14.32 -4.53
N GLU A 280 30.79 13.49 -3.50
CA GLU A 280 30.78 12.03 -3.64
C GLU A 280 29.59 11.49 -4.49
N PHE A 281 28.47 12.22 -4.52
CA PHE A 281 27.26 11.84 -5.26
C PHE A 281 27.18 12.47 -6.66
N HIS A 282 28.08 13.40 -7.00
CA HIS A 282 28.00 14.19 -8.22
C HIS A 282 28.04 13.32 -9.48
N GLY A 283 28.91 12.31 -9.52
CA GLY A 283 29.00 11.38 -10.66
C GLY A 283 27.67 10.67 -10.91
N GLN A 284 27.18 9.94 -9.90
CA GLN A 284 25.93 9.19 -10.00
C GLN A 284 24.72 10.09 -10.35
N CYS A 285 24.63 11.27 -9.74
CA CYS A 285 23.54 12.20 -10.03
C CYS A 285 23.62 12.77 -11.44
N SER A 286 24.83 13.05 -11.94
CA SER A 286 25.04 13.58 -13.29
C SER A 286 24.67 12.57 -14.36
N ASP A 287 25.03 11.30 -14.18
CA ASP A 287 24.66 10.22 -15.10
C ASP A 287 23.14 10.06 -15.21
N VAL A 288 22.44 10.09 -14.08
CA VAL A 288 20.97 10.03 -14.04
C VAL A 288 20.36 11.25 -14.72
N LEU A 289 20.90 12.44 -14.48
CA LEU A 289 20.41 13.69 -15.09
C LEU A 289 20.61 13.71 -16.61
N GLU A 290 21.74 13.19 -17.10
CA GLU A 290 22.04 13.11 -18.53
C GLU A 290 21.07 12.18 -19.25
N ALA A 291 20.75 11.02 -18.65
CA ALA A 291 19.76 10.10 -19.21
C ALA A 291 18.33 10.67 -19.20
N TRP A 292 18.02 11.59 -18.28
CA TRP A 292 16.73 12.27 -18.24
C TRP A 292 16.69 13.59 -19.01
N LYS A 293 17.74 13.95 -19.77
CA LYS A 293 17.83 15.25 -20.44
C LYS A 293 16.64 15.57 -21.33
N ASP A 294 16.17 14.60 -22.11
CA ASP A 294 15.07 14.79 -23.05
C ASP A 294 13.75 14.99 -22.31
N ALA A 295 13.50 14.17 -21.28
CA ALA A 295 12.34 14.29 -20.40
C ALA A 295 12.34 15.64 -19.66
N ILE A 296 13.49 16.08 -19.15
CA ILE A 296 13.65 17.38 -18.48
C ILE A 296 13.44 18.54 -19.46
N ALA A 297 13.93 18.44 -20.70
CA ALA A 297 13.74 19.44 -21.73
C ALA A 297 12.26 19.58 -22.10
N GLN A 298 11.55 18.46 -22.22
CA GLN A 298 10.10 18.46 -22.45
C GLN A 298 9.33 19.13 -21.30
N LEU A 299 9.66 18.80 -20.04
CA LEU A 299 9.04 19.44 -18.87
C LEU A 299 9.29 20.96 -18.82
N ARG A 300 10.44 21.43 -19.31
CA ARG A 300 10.73 22.87 -19.42
C ARG A 300 9.86 23.54 -20.49
N LYS A 301 9.74 22.93 -21.67
CA LYS A 301 8.91 23.43 -22.78
C LYS A 301 7.45 23.56 -22.37
N GLU A 302 6.89 22.55 -21.71
CA GLU A 302 5.51 22.58 -21.21
C GLU A 302 5.29 23.67 -20.17
N LYS A 303 6.25 23.90 -19.28
CA LYS A 303 6.14 24.97 -18.28
C LYS A 303 6.07 26.35 -18.93
N VAL A 304 6.90 26.62 -19.94
CA VAL A 304 6.88 27.90 -20.67
C VAL A 304 5.54 28.08 -21.39
N ARG A 305 5.07 27.05 -22.10
CA ARG A 305 3.77 27.06 -22.78
C ARG A 305 2.60 27.33 -21.82
N ALA A 306 2.63 26.75 -20.62
CA ALA A 306 1.61 26.97 -19.59
C ALA A 306 1.68 28.36 -18.91
N GLN A 307 2.76 29.12 -19.10
CA GLN A 307 2.88 30.50 -18.61
C GLN A 307 2.51 31.54 -19.67
N GLU A 308 2.45 31.14 -20.94
CA GLU A 308 2.04 31.96 -22.09
C GLU A 308 0.55 31.83 -22.45
N SER A 309 -0.17 30.90 -21.80
CA SER A 309 -1.63 30.68 -21.92
C SER A 309 -2.36 31.20 -20.70
#